data_AF-A0A4Y2FL65-F1
#
_entry.id   AF-A0A4Y2FL65-F1
#
_cell.length_a   1.000
_cell.length_b   1.000
_cell.length_c   1.000
_cell.angle_alpha   90.00
_cell.angle_beta   90.00
_cell.angle_gamma   90.00
#
_symmetry.space_group_name_H-M   'P 1'
#
loop_
_entity.id
_entity.type
_entity.pdbx_description
1 polymer ?
#
loop_
_entity_poly.entity_id
_entity_poly.type
_entity_poly.pdbx_seq_one_letter_code
_entity_poly.pdbx_strand_id
1 'polypeptide(L)'
;MKFASQSLTTEKLASRQTLKKPKLEQLDSVLFKWFSAVRSQGKTVTGPMIVEKAKKFGQDLGVAESECNYSDGWLRNFKFRHGIRRLDVTGETLSANQNSAEKYKDEFEKIVADNDLTPEQIYNADETGLLYLPTSTLAGGRRKSSQGF
;
A
#
# COMPACT_ATOMS: atom_id res chain seq x y z
N MET A 1 -2.05 25.07 -8.36
CA MET A 1 -2.81 23.91 -7.84
C MET A 1 -2.05 23.36 -6.64
N LYS A 2 -2.58 23.47 -5.42
CA LYS A 2 -1.91 22.99 -4.19
C LYS A 2 -2.24 21.51 -4.01
N PHE A 3 -1.25 20.62 -4.19
CA PHE A 3 -1.39 19.21 -3.82
C PHE A 3 -1.31 19.11 -2.28
N ALA A 4 -2.44 18.81 -1.65
CA ALA A 4 -2.49 18.56 -0.23
C ALA A 4 -2.09 17.11 0.04
N SER A 5 -0.79 16.89 0.26
CA SER A 5 -0.27 15.66 0.88
C SER A 5 -0.69 15.65 2.36
N GLN A 6 -1.96 15.31 2.63
CA GLN A 6 -2.40 15.06 4.00
C GLN A 6 -1.92 13.67 4.42
N SER A 7 -0.66 13.61 4.83
CA SER A 7 -0.18 12.60 5.77
C SER A 7 -1.16 12.60 6.94
N LEU A 8 -1.90 11.50 7.12
CA LEU A 8 -2.89 11.37 8.17
C LEU A 8 -2.17 11.50 9.51
N THR A 9 -2.34 12.65 10.16
CA THR A 9 -1.78 12.93 11.48
C THR A 9 -2.29 11.90 12.48
N THR A 10 -1.42 11.57 13.44
CA THR A 10 -1.68 10.68 14.58
C THR A 10 -2.97 11.02 15.33
N GLU A 11 -3.43 12.27 15.26
CA GLU A 11 -4.70 12.73 15.84
C GLU A 11 -5.95 12.11 15.18
N LYS A 12 -5.97 11.94 13.85
CA LYS A 12 -7.10 11.27 13.15
C LYS A 12 -7.12 9.76 13.40
N LEU A 13 -6.00 9.15 13.82
CA LEU A 13 -5.96 7.76 14.29
C LEU A 13 -6.56 7.64 15.69
N ALA A 14 -6.38 8.64 16.55
CA ALA A 14 -6.94 8.67 17.91
C ALA A 14 -8.48 8.78 17.93
N SER A 15 -9.10 9.44 16.94
CA SER A 15 -10.56 9.63 16.90
C SER A 15 -11.36 8.38 16.49
N ARG A 16 -10.70 7.25 16.19
CA ARG A 16 -11.35 5.98 15.80
C ARG A 16 -11.50 4.98 16.96
N GLN A 17 -11.50 5.48 18.19
CA GLN A 17 -11.73 4.67 19.38
C GLN A 17 -13.20 4.26 19.48
N THR A 18 -13.51 3.07 18.99
CA THR A 18 -14.59 2.31 19.61
C THR A 18 -14.04 1.80 20.95
N LEU A 19 -14.54 2.33 22.06
CA LEU A 19 -14.22 1.90 23.44
C LEU A 19 -14.50 0.42 23.72
N LYS A 20 -15.10 -0.30 22.76
CA LYS A 20 -15.40 -1.72 22.86
C LYS A 20 -14.15 -2.53 22.61
N LYS A 21 -13.63 -3.11 23.68
CA LYS A 21 -12.54 -4.07 23.62
C LYS A 21 -12.95 -5.31 22.80
N PRO A 22 -12.02 -5.94 22.07
CA PRO A 22 -12.31 -7.17 21.35
C PRO A 22 -12.70 -8.28 22.33
N LYS A 23 -13.62 -9.17 21.93
CA LYS A 23 -14.04 -10.31 22.77
C LYS A 23 -12.87 -11.18 23.26
N LEU A 24 -11.81 -11.28 22.44
CA LEU A 24 -10.62 -12.07 22.71
C LEU A 24 -9.40 -11.13 22.84
N GLU A 25 -9.32 -10.37 23.92
CA GLU A 25 -8.27 -9.35 24.15
C GLU A 25 -6.85 -9.93 24.09
N GLN A 26 -6.63 -11.09 24.71
CA GLN A 26 -5.31 -11.72 24.74
C GLN A 26 -4.86 -12.13 23.34
N LEU A 27 -5.74 -12.77 22.57
CA LEU A 27 -5.48 -13.16 21.19
C LEU A 27 -5.20 -11.94 20.31
N ASP A 28 -6.03 -10.90 20.43
CA ASP A 28 -5.88 -9.65 19.67
C ASP A 28 -4.54 -8.97 19.96
N SER A 29 -4.13 -8.90 21.24
CA SER A 29 -2.86 -8.31 21.66
C SER A 29 -1.64 -9.10 21.16
N VAL A 30 -1.63 -10.43 21.36
CA VAL A 30 -0.50 -11.28 20.95
C VAL A 30 -0.35 -11.28 19.43
N LEU A 31 -1.47 -11.35 18.70
CA LEU A 31 -1.46 -11.29 17.25
C LEU A 31 -0.92 -9.95 16.73
N PHE A 32 -1.31 -8.83 17.35
CA PHE A 32 -0.82 -7.51 16.94
C PHE A 32 0.68 -7.32 17.24
N LYS A 33 1.16 -7.84 18.38
CA LYS A 33 2.60 -7.84 18.70
C LYS A 33 3.40 -8.61 17.65
N TRP A 34 2.92 -9.80 17.27
CA TRP A 34 3.54 -10.57 16.19
C TRP A 34 3.54 -9.82 14.86
N PHE A 35 2.40 -9.25 14.46
CA PHE A 35 2.29 -8.48 13.22
C PHE A 35 3.30 -7.33 13.19
N SER A 36 3.38 -6.56 14.28
CA SER A 36 4.31 -5.44 14.42
C SER A 36 5.77 -5.88 14.32
N ALA A 37 6.13 -6.99 14.95
CA ALA A 37 7.48 -7.54 14.90
C ALA A 37 7.88 -8.06 13.51
N VAL A 38 6.94 -8.62 12.74
CA VAL A 38 7.22 -9.05 11.35
C VAL A 38 7.38 -7.83 10.43
N ARG A 39 6.55 -6.80 10.62
CA ARG A 39 6.63 -5.57 9.83
C ARG A 39 7.89 -4.75 10.10
N SER A 40 8.40 -4.75 11.34
CA SER A 40 9.66 -4.07 11.65
C SER A 40 10.88 -4.71 10.98
N GLN A 41 10.78 -5.99 10.57
CA GLN A 41 11.78 -6.67 9.75
C GLN A 41 11.63 -6.40 8.24
N GLY A 42 10.72 -5.51 7.84
CA GLY A 42 10.46 -5.19 6.43
C GLY A 42 9.65 -6.25 5.67
N LYS A 43 9.27 -7.36 6.31
CA LYS A 43 8.53 -8.45 5.65
C LYS A 43 7.08 -8.05 5.35
N THR A 44 6.56 -8.50 4.22
CA THR A 44 5.15 -8.33 3.86
C THR A 44 4.29 -9.31 4.64
N VAL A 45 3.09 -8.87 5.05
CA VAL A 45 2.12 -9.70 5.77
C VAL A 45 0.77 -9.56 5.10
N THR A 46 0.21 -10.68 4.63
CA THR A 46 -1.06 -10.72 3.93
C THR A 46 -2.22 -11.03 4.88
N GLY A 47 -3.46 -10.81 4.42
CA GLY A 47 -4.66 -11.18 5.18
C GLY A 47 -4.71 -12.66 5.59
N PRO A 48 -4.49 -13.60 4.65
CA PRO A 48 -4.43 -15.03 4.96
C PRO A 48 -3.38 -15.39 6.01
N MET A 49 -2.18 -14.79 5.96
CA MET A 49 -1.14 -15.02 6.97
C MET A 49 -1.59 -14.59 8.37
N ILE A 50 -2.32 -13.48 8.48
CA ILE A 50 -2.88 -13.01 9.77
C ILE A 50 -3.90 -14.03 10.28
N VAL A 51 -4.78 -14.54 9.41
CA VAL A 51 -5.81 -15.54 9.79
C VAL A 51 -5.16 -16.84 10.25
N GLU A 52 -4.18 -17.35 9.51
CA GLU A 52 -3.45 -18.57 9.89
C GLU A 52 -2.75 -18.40 11.23
N LYS A 53 -2.07 -17.27 11.43
CA LYS A 53 -1.40 -16.99 12.71
C LYS A 53 -2.40 -16.84 13.86
N ALA A 54 -3.55 -16.23 13.62
CA ALA A 54 -4.60 -16.07 14.60
C ALA A 54 -5.18 -17.42 15.03
N LYS A 55 -5.40 -18.36 14.10
CA LYS A 55 -5.83 -19.72 14.42
C LYS A 55 -4.83 -20.43 15.32
N LYS A 56 -3.54 -20.35 14.99
CA LYS A 56 -2.48 -20.96 15.81
C LYS A 56 -2.45 -20.38 17.23
N PHE A 57 -2.46 -19.05 17.36
CA PHE A 57 -2.50 -18.42 18.68
C PHE A 57 -3.81 -18.70 19.43
N GLY A 58 -4.94 -18.82 18.73
CA GLY A 58 -6.20 -19.22 19.34
C GLY A 58 -6.12 -20.62 19.96
N GLN A 59 -5.53 -21.58 19.23
CA GLN A 59 -5.28 -22.93 19.75
C GLN A 59 -4.35 -22.90 20.96
N ASP A 60 -3.22 -22.17 20.87
CA ASP A 60 -2.25 -22.05 21.97
C ASP A 60 -2.86 -21.39 23.22
N LEU A 61 -3.84 -20.50 23.05
CA LEU A 61 -4.56 -19.81 24.13
C LEU A 61 -5.83 -20.54 24.61
N GLY A 62 -6.17 -21.69 24.03
CA GLY A 62 -7.37 -22.45 24.38
C GLY A 62 -8.70 -21.81 23.93
N VAL A 63 -8.67 -20.92 22.94
CA VAL A 63 -9.88 -20.33 22.35
C VAL A 63 -10.59 -21.38 21.51
N ALA A 64 -11.83 -21.70 21.86
CA ALA A 64 -12.64 -22.64 21.09
C ALA A 64 -12.97 -22.07 19.69
N GLU A 65 -13.03 -22.92 18.66
CA GLU A 65 -13.39 -22.48 17.30
C GLU A 65 -14.79 -21.85 17.23
N SER A 66 -15.68 -22.24 18.16
CA SER A 66 -17.02 -21.64 18.32
C SER A 66 -16.98 -20.17 18.78
N GLU A 67 -15.90 -19.75 19.45
CA GLU A 67 -15.74 -18.38 19.94
C GLU A 67 -15.15 -17.43 18.88
N CYS A 68 -14.42 -17.97 17.91
CA CYS A 68 -13.82 -17.20 16.83
C CYS A 68 -13.86 -17.93 15.47
N ASN A 69 -14.67 -17.42 14.55
CA ASN A 69 -14.77 -17.95 13.18
C ASN A 69 -13.57 -17.53 12.29
N TYR A 70 -12.77 -16.52 12.70
CA TYR A 70 -11.70 -15.94 11.88
C TYR A 70 -12.15 -15.50 10.46
N SER A 71 -13.42 -15.10 10.32
CA SER A 71 -14.00 -14.66 9.06
C SER A 71 -13.36 -13.38 8.51
N ASP A 72 -13.66 -13.06 7.26
CA ASP A 72 -13.25 -11.79 6.64
C ASP A 72 -13.73 -10.57 7.45
N GLY A 73 -14.91 -10.66 8.05
CA GLY A 73 -15.45 -9.62 8.93
C GLY A 73 -14.60 -9.45 10.20
N TRP A 74 -14.15 -10.56 10.80
CA TRP A 74 -13.23 -10.53 11.94
C TRP A 74 -11.88 -9.92 11.55
N LEU A 75 -11.31 -10.35 10.41
CA LEU A 75 -10.04 -9.83 9.92
C LEU A 75 -10.11 -8.33 9.61
N ARG A 76 -11.21 -7.89 8.99
CA ARG A 76 -11.48 -6.46 8.72
C ARG A 76 -11.52 -5.66 10.02
N ASN A 77 -12.18 -6.18 11.04
CA ASN A 77 -12.26 -5.51 12.35
C ASN A 77 -10.91 -5.50 13.07
N PHE A 78 -10.14 -6.58 13.03
CA PHE A 78 -8.77 -6.62 13.55
C PHE A 78 -7.88 -5.56 12.88
N LYS A 79 -7.88 -5.52 11.55
CA LYS A 79 -7.14 -4.51 10.78
C LYS A 79 -7.58 -3.09 11.13
N PHE A 80 -8.89 -2.87 11.26
CA PHE A 80 -9.45 -1.57 11.63
C PHE A 80 -8.99 -1.11 13.01
N ARG A 81 -9.07 -1.99 14.02
CA ARG A 81 -8.65 -1.68 15.40
C ARG A 81 -7.19 -1.26 15.49
N HIS A 82 -6.33 -1.92 14.72
CA HIS A 82 -4.88 -1.72 14.75
C HIS A 82 -4.37 -0.77 13.66
N GLY A 83 -5.26 -0.10 12.93
CA GLY A 83 -4.88 0.83 11.86
C GLY A 83 -4.12 0.17 10.69
N ILE A 84 -4.23 -1.15 10.51
CA ILE A 84 -3.56 -1.90 9.46
C ILE A 84 -4.26 -1.60 8.13
N ARG A 85 -3.53 -0.95 7.22
CA ARG A 85 -4.01 -0.57 5.90
C ARG A 85 -3.34 -1.42 4.83
N ARG A 86 -4.04 -1.62 3.73
CA ARG A 86 -3.41 -2.09 2.49
C ARG A 86 -2.47 -0.98 2.03
N LEU A 87 -1.18 -1.28 1.98
CA LEU A 87 -0.23 -0.50 1.21
C LEU A 87 -0.26 -1.13 -0.18
N ASP A 88 -0.73 -0.38 -1.17
CA ASP A 88 -0.41 -0.74 -2.55
C ASP A 88 1.08 -0.54 -2.67
N VAL A 89 1.80 -1.65 -2.73
CA VAL A 89 3.21 -1.60 -3.03
C VAL A 89 3.29 -1.23 -4.51
N THR A 90 3.44 0.05 -4.79
CA THR A 90 3.72 0.53 -6.15
C THR A 90 5.01 -0.15 -6.60
N GLY A 91 4.98 -0.79 -7.77
CA GLY A 91 6.06 -1.63 -8.28
C GLY A 91 7.41 -0.90 -8.32
N GLU A 92 7.38 0.42 -8.47
CA GLU A 92 8.52 1.33 -8.42
C GLU A 92 9.32 1.23 -7.12
N THR A 93 8.65 1.07 -5.97
CA THR A 93 9.33 1.01 -4.67
C THR A 93 10.03 -0.34 -4.46
N LEU A 94 9.57 -1.40 -5.14
CA LEU A 94 10.20 -2.73 -5.08
C LEU A 94 11.29 -2.92 -6.14
N SER A 95 11.22 -2.21 -7.27
CA SER A 95 12.20 -2.29 -8.35
C SER A 95 13.35 -1.29 -8.23
N ALA A 96 13.19 -0.25 -7.39
CA ALA A 96 14.22 0.76 -7.17
C ALA A 96 15.47 0.13 -6.53
N ASN A 97 16.54 0.01 -7.33
CA ASN A 97 17.85 -0.41 -6.84
C ASN A 97 18.62 0.81 -6.31
N GLN A 98 18.60 0.97 -4.99
CA GLN A 98 19.27 2.07 -4.30
C GLN A 98 20.78 2.14 -4.60
N ASN A 99 21.44 0.99 -4.70
CA ASN A 99 22.88 0.94 -5.00
C ASN A 99 23.18 1.41 -6.43
N SER A 100 22.31 1.08 -7.39
CA SER A 100 22.44 1.59 -8.76
C SER A 100 22.17 3.08 -8.83
N ALA A 101 21.18 3.57 -8.09
CA ALA A 101 20.86 4.99 -8.02
C ALA A 101 22.00 5.82 -7.40
N GLU A 102 22.64 5.32 -6.35
CA GLU A 102 23.81 5.96 -5.74
C GLU A 102 24.98 6.06 -6.70
N LYS A 103 25.29 4.99 -7.45
CA LYS A 103 26.35 5.00 -8.46
C LYS A 103 26.06 5.93 -9.63
N TYR A 104 24.80 6.04 -10.03
CA TYR A 104 24.40 6.87 -11.16
C TYR A 104 24.52 8.37 -10.87
N LYS A 105 24.56 8.79 -9.59
CA LYS A 105 24.76 10.21 -9.23
C LYS A 105 26.08 10.75 -9.80
N ASP A 106 27.18 10.01 -9.59
CA ASP A 106 28.50 10.42 -10.06
C ASP A 106 28.58 10.47 -11.60
N GLU A 107 27.85 9.59 -12.28
CA GLU A 107 27.75 9.58 -13.74
C GLU A 107 26.92 10.75 -14.25
N PHE A 108 25.79 11.04 -13.59
CA PHE A 108 24.92 12.16 -13.92
C PHE A 108 25.64 13.51 -13.72
N GLU A 109 26.39 13.67 -12.63
CA GLU A 109 27.18 14.88 -12.38
C GLU A 109 28.23 15.12 -13.47
N LYS A 110 28.87 14.06 -13.97
CA LYS A 110 29.79 14.16 -15.12
C LYS A 110 29.08 14.60 -16.39
N ILE A 111 27.92 14.01 -16.70
CA ILE A 111 27.14 14.40 -17.89
C ILE A 111 26.75 15.87 -17.83
N VAL A 112 26.34 16.37 -16.66
CA VAL A 112 25.98 17.77 -16.45
C VAL A 112 27.19 18.69 -16.66
N ALA A 113 28.35 18.32 -16.12
CA ALA A 113 29.59 19.08 -16.26
C ALA A 113 30.14 19.06 -17.70
N ASP A 114 30.18 17.89 -18.35
CA ASP A 114 30.73 17.72 -19.69
C ASP A 114 29.90 18.44 -20.77
N ASN A 115 28.62 18.67 -20.51
CA ASN A 115 27.70 19.33 -21.44
C ASN A 115 27.29 20.75 -21.00
N ASP A 116 27.92 21.29 -19.95
CA ASP A 116 27.60 22.61 -19.37
C ASP A 116 26.10 22.85 -19.17
N LEU A 117 25.37 21.82 -18.69
CA LEU A 117 23.92 21.87 -18.57
C LEU A 117 23.49 22.72 -17.38
N THR A 118 22.57 23.65 -17.60
CA THR A 118 21.93 24.38 -16.51
C THR A 118 20.79 23.55 -15.90
N PRO A 119 20.40 23.81 -14.65
CA PRO A 119 19.25 23.13 -14.03
C PRO A 119 17.94 23.28 -14.83
N GLU A 120 17.80 24.34 -15.61
CA GLU A 120 16.63 24.62 -16.47
C GLU A 120 16.56 23.71 -17.70
N GLN A 121 17.67 23.08 -18.08
CA GLN A 121 17.80 22.16 -19.20
C GLN A 121 17.70 20.69 -18.80
N ILE A 122 17.57 20.41 -17.49
CA ILE A 122 17.46 19.06 -16.95
C ILE A 122 15.98 18.74 -16.73
N TYR A 123 15.46 17.79 -17.51
CA TYR A 123 14.08 17.33 -17.42
C TYR A 123 14.02 15.86 -16.98
N ASN A 124 13.15 15.56 -16.01
CA ASN A 124 12.81 14.19 -15.67
C ASN A 124 11.76 13.64 -16.65
N ALA A 125 11.98 12.43 -17.17
CA ALA A 125 11.02 11.70 -17.97
C ALA A 125 10.91 10.29 -17.41
N ASP A 126 9.93 10.06 -16.53
CA ASP A 126 9.76 8.81 -15.77
C ASP A 126 8.65 7.90 -16.30
N GLU A 127 7.80 8.39 -17.21
CA GLU A 127 6.75 7.57 -17.84
C GLU A 127 6.61 7.85 -19.34
N THR A 128 6.89 6.84 -20.17
CA THR A 128 6.44 6.82 -21.57
C THR A 128 5.23 5.92 -21.69
N GLY A 129 4.03 6.47 -21.54
CA GLY A 129 2.78 5.76 -21.77
C GLY A 129 2.50 5.63 -23.26
N LEU A 130 2.53 4.41 -23.79
CA LEU A 130 2.15 4.14 -25.18
C LEU A 130 0.62 4.09 -25.28
N LEU A 131 0.00 5.24 -25.55
CA LEU A 131 -1.44 5.33 -25.74
C LEU A 131 -1.81 4.89 -27.16
N TYR A 132 -2.16 3.61 -27.34
CA TYR A 132 -2.86 3.16 -28.54
C TYR A 132 -4.27 3.75 -28.54
N LEU A 133 -4.49 4.82 -29.30
CA LEU A 133 -5.83 5.32 -29.60
C LEU A 133 -6.45 4.43 -30.69
N PRO A 134 -7.56 3.72 -30.43
CA PRO A 134 -8.29 3.04 -31.50
C PRO A 134 -8.88 4.08 -32.46
N THR A 135 -8.51 4.01 -33.73
CA THR A 135 -9.00 4.89 -34.81
C THR A 135 -10.44 4.59 -35.22
N SER A 136 -11.05 3.52 -34.71
CA SER A 136 -12.45 3.22 -34.96
C SER A 136 -13.09 2.46 -33.79
N THR A 137 -14.31 2.86 -33.44
CA THR A 137 -15.17 2.17 -32.46
C THR A 137 -16.38 1.63 -33.21
N LEU A 138 -16.69 0.34 -33.08
CA LEU A 138 -17.93 -0.23 -33.60
C LEU A 138 -19.10 0.25 -32.73
N ALA A 139 -20.02 1.00 -33.34
CA ALA A 139 -21.24 1.46 -32.67
C ALA A 139 -22.33 0.37 -32.73
N GLY A 140 -22.85 -0.02 -31.57
CA GLY A 140 -24.11 -0.76 -31.48
C GLY A 140 -25.25 0.13 -32.00
N GLY A 141 -26.16 -0.44 -32.80
CA GLY A 141 -27.08 0.23 -33.74
C GLY A 141 -28.14 1.21 -33.20
N ARG A 142 -27.90 1.95 -32.11
CA ARG A 142 -28.76 3.06 -31.66
C ARG A 142 -27.98 4.22 -31.01
N ARG A 143 -26.97 4.77 -31.67
CA ARG A 143 -26.51 6.16 -31.40
C ARG A 143 -26.04 6.82 -32.69
N LYS A 144 -26.55 8.02 -33.00
CA LYS A 144 -26.28 8.75 -34.25
C LYS A 144 -25.07 9.69 -34.21
N SER A 145 -24.37 9.83 -33.08
CA SER A 145 -23.08 10.53 -33.02
C SER A 145 -22.44 10.36 -31.64
N SER A 146 -21.11 10.39 -31.61
CA SER A 146 -20.31 10.76 -30.45
C SER A 146 -20.02 12.25 -30.55
N GLN A 147 -20.41 13.03 -29.55
CA GLN A 147 -19.92 14.40 -29.40
C GLN A 147 -18.41 14.30 -29.09
N GLY A 148 -17.58 14.82 -30.00
CA GLY A 148 -16.19 15.14 -29.67
C GLY A 148 -16.13 16.27 -28.65
N PHE A 149 -14.96 16.45 -28.03
CA PHE A 149 -14.69 17.49 -27.05
C PHE A 149 -14.98 18.91 -27.57
#